data_AF-A0AAV7ZRE8-F1
#
_entry.id   AF-A0AAV7ZRE8-F1
#
_cell.length_a   1.000
_cell.length_b   1.000
_cell.length_c   1.000
_cell.angle_alpha   90.00
_cell.angle_beta   90.00
_cell.angle_gamma   90.00
#
_symmetry.space_group_name_H-M   'P 1'
#
loop_
_entity.id
_entity.type
_entity.pdbx_description
1 polymer ?
#
loop_
_entity_poly.entity_id
_entity_poly.type
_entity_poly.pdbx_seq_one_letter_code
_entity_poly.pdbx_strand_id
1 'polypeptide(L)'
;MLHSILIFTDGGNKLFHKDFISQLENPRMISNLLRTIVGFSKQSTGMVASYIEMKRLSVTIVTDPDLQINCALFYDKEDGPEFGNIIGHLILESFKAEFHEDNFTSIIQGKYNSFYSKIPEVVRRSVHPILTKLERRRGIETVLLIEKTTIAFDNKSKKIDQLGVAANISALDISGSDLMGYKADTLNFVTINGKNTIINISKIDNAVLVVCSDKAYISRELTKAIEEAIGMLKKIYSILSNLDSSGKTIKD
;
A
#
# COMPACT_ATOMS: atom_id res chain seq x y z
N MET A 1 10.50 -3.00 0.45
CA MET A 1 10.44 -1.73 1.19
C MET A 1 10.47 -0.53 0.25
N LEU A 2 10.00 0.63 0.71
CA LEU A 2 10.00 1.88 -0.06
C LEU A 2 11.36 2.60 0.06
N HIS A 3 12.01 2.89 -1.06
CA HIS A 3 13.33 3.55 -1.09
C HIS A 3 13.21 5.06 -1.27
N SER A 4 12.49 5.49 -2.30
CA SER A 4 12.31 6.92 -2.61
C SER A 4 11.05 7.17 -3.44
N ILE A 5 10.54 8.40 -3.34
CA ILE A 5 9.45 8.94 -4.15
C ILE A 5 9.98 10.14 -4.92
N LEU A 6 9.68 10.22 -6.20
CA LEU A 6 10.05 11.31 -7.08
C LEU A 6 8.85 11.74 -7.92
N ILE A 7 8.42 12.99 -7.77
CA ILE A 7 7.38 13.59 -8.60
C ILE A 7 8.03 14.62 -9.51
N PHE A 8 7.77 14.53 -10.81
CA PHE A 8 8.38 15.37 -11.83
C PHE A 8 7.41 15.68 -12.97
N THR A 9 7.59 16.82 -13.63
CA THR A 9 6.78 17.19 -14.80
C THR A 9 7.24 16.45 -16.06
N ASP A 10 6.44 16.48 -17.12
CA ASP A 10 6.82 15.99 -18.46
C ASP A 10 8.06 16.69 -19.04
N GLY A 11 8.43 17.86 -18.51
CA GLY A 11 9.68 18.55 -18.81
C GLY A 11 10.91 17.95 -18.12
N GLY A 12 10.74 16.99 -17.22
CA GLY A 12 11.80 16.41 -16.38
C GLY A 12 12.09 17.23 -15.12
N ASN A 13 11.32 18.29 -14.85
CA ASN A 13 11.53 19.14 -13.69
C ASN A 13 11.03 18.46 -12.43
N LYS A 14 11.92 18.34 -11.43
CA LYS A 14 11.60 17.78 -10.11
C LYS A 14 10.65 18.72 -9.36
N LEU A 15 9.46 18.22 -9.03
CA LEU A 15 8.48 18.89 -8.16
C LEU A 15 8.69 18.49 -6.70
N PHE A 16 8.77 17.18 -6.44
CA PHE A 16 8.92 16.63 -5.10
C PHE A 16 9.90 15.45 -5.11
N HIS A 17 10.66 15.31 -4.03
CA HIS A 17 11.56 14.18 -3.85
C HIS A 17 11.75 13.87 -2.38
N LYS A 18 11.64 12.59 -2.03
CA LYS A 18 11.95 12.11 -0.69
C LYS A 18 12.63 10.75 -0.76
N ASP A 19 13.76 10.65 -0.06
CA ASP A 19 14.43 9.39 0.25
C ASP A 19 13.99 8.87 1.62
N PHE A 20 13.87 7.55 1.73
CA PHE A 20 13.55 6.82 2.96
C PHE A 20 14.69 5.89 3.38
N ILE A 21 15.12 5.02 2.45
CA ILE A 21 16.13 3.98 2.72
C ILE A 21 17.40 4.24 1.92
N SER A 22 17.27 4.46 0.62
CA SER A 22 18.39 4.72 -0.27
C SER A 22 18.29 6.11 -0.83
N GLN A 23 19.36 6.88 -0.70
CA GLN A 23 19.44 8.21 -1.28
C GLN A 23 19.61 8.11 -2.80
N LEU A 24 18.74 8.80 -3.53
CA LEU A 24 18.99 9.07 -4.94
C LEU A 24 20.09 10.14 -5.04
N GLU A 25 21.29 9.74 -5.47
CA GLU A 25 22.47 10.63 -5.54
C GLU A 25 22.22 11.90 -6.37
N ASN A 26 21.47 11.79 -7.47
CA ASN A 26 21.10 12.93 -8.32
C ASN A 26 19.65 12.84 -8.81
N PRO A 27 18.67 13.31 -8.01
CA PRO A 27 17.26 13.18 -8.35
C PRO A 27 16.87 13.90 -9.64
N ARG A 28 17.55 15.01 -9.98
CA ARG A 28 17.30 15.74 -11.23
C ARG A 28 17.72 14.93 -12.45
N MET A 29 18.91 14.33 -12.42
CA MET A 29 19.37 13.47 -13.51
C MET A 29 18.47 12.26 -13.68
N ILE A 30 18.01 11.68 -12.57
CA ILE A 30 17.07 10.55 -12.57
C ILE A 30 15.70 10.96 -13.11
N SER A 31 15.16 12.13 -12.74
CA SER A 31 13.92 12.66 -13.34
C SER A 31 14.05 12.78 -14.85
N ASN A 32 15.15 13.35 -15.34
CA ASN A 32 15.41 13.50 -16.78
C ASN A 32 15.52 12.15 -17.49
N LEU A 33 16.21 11.18 -16.88
CA LEU A 33 16.33 9.83 -17.43
C LEU A 33 14.97 9.14 -17.53
N LEU A 34 14.19 9.13 -16.45
CA LEU A 34 12.86 8.53 -16.42
C LEU A 34 11.92 9.21 -17.42
N ARG A 35 11.96 10.54 -17.51
CA ARG A 35 11.22 11.30 -18.51
C ARG A 35 11.60 10.89 -19.93
N THR A 36 12.88 10.70 -20.22
CA THR A 36 13.34 10.21 -21.53
C THR A 36 12.82 8.81 -21.80
N ILE A 37 12.85 7.90 -20.83
CA ILE A 37 12.32 6.53 -20.97
C ILE A 37 10.81 6.56 -21.26
N VAL A 38 10.05 7.34 -20.49
CA VAL A 38 8.60 7.54 -20.68
C VAL A 38 8.31 8.10 -22.07
N GLY A 39 9.02 9.15 -22.48
CA GLY A 39 8.85 9.79 -23.79
C GLY A 39 9.19 8.85 -24.95
N PHE A 40 10.31 8.13 -24.85
CA PHE A 40 10.74 7.19 -25.88
C PHE A 40 9.80 5.99 -26.00
N SER A 41 9.33 5.46 -24.86
CA SER A 41 8.32 4.38 -24.83
C SER A 41 7.05 4.81 -25.55
N LYS A 42 6.52 6.00 -25.22
CA LYS A 42 5.29 6.53 -25.81
C LYS A 42 5.45 6.77 -27.31
N GLN A 43 6.59 7.31 -27.74
CA GLN A 43 6.88 7.54 -29.15
C GLN A 43 7.03 6.23 -29.94
N SER A 44 7.67 5.22 -29.36
CA SER A 44 8.00 3.98 -30.07
C SER A 44 6.84 2.98 -30.09
N THR A 45 6.04 2.94 -29.04
CA THR A 45 5.01 1.90 -28.82
C THR A 45 3.58 2.45 -28.69
N GLY A 46 3.42 3.77 -28.59
CA GLY A 46 2.16 4.40 -28.21
C GLY A 46 1.81 4.30 -26.72
N MET A 47 2.62 3.57 -25.92
CA MET A 47 2.36 3.31 -24.49
C MET A 47 3.45 3.88 -23.60
N VAL A 48 3.08 4.30 -22.38
CA VAL A 48 4.02 4.80 -21.37
C VAL A 48 4.61 3.64 -20.58
N ALA A 49 5.93 3.67 -20.35
CA ALA A 49 6.59 2.73 -19.46
C ALA A 49 6.07 2.91 -18.03
N SER A 50 5.45 1.87 -17.47
CA SER A 50 4.83 1.90 -16.13
C SER A 50 5.63 1.14 -15.07
N TYR A 51 6.56 0.27 -15.48
CA TYR A 51 7.37 -0.54 -14.59
C TYR A 51 8.76 -0.79 -15.17
N ILE A 52 9.79 -0.60 -14.36
CA ILE A 52 11.20 -0.88 -14.68
C ILE A 52 11.76 -1.74 -13.56
N GLU A 53 12.24 -2.93 -13.89
CA GLU A 53 12.87 -3.83 -12.94
C GLU A 53 14.39 -3.74 -13.04
N MET A 54 15.05 -3.59 -11.88
CA MET A 54 16.50 -3.61 -11.74
C MET A 54 16.92 -4.78 -10.84
N LYS A 55 18.24 -4.96 -10.64
CA LYS A 55 18.78 -6.12 -9.92
C LYS A 55 18.25 -6.29 -8.49
N ARG A 56 17.99 -5.18 -7.79
CA ARG A 56 17.50 -5.17 -6.40
C ARG A 56 16.28 -4.25 -6.19
N LEU A 57 16.06 -3.33 -7.12
CA LEU A 57 15.03 -2.31 -7.03
C LEU A 57 14.06 -2.46 -8.20
N SER A 58 12.85 -2.00 -7.99
CA SER A 58 11.85 -1.78 -9.01
C SER A 58 11.40 -0.33 -8.98
N VAL A 59 11.08 0.19 -10.16
CA VAL A 59 10.55 1.55 -10.34
C VAL A 59 9.18 1.44 -10.99
N THR A 60 8.14 1.90 -10.30
CA THR A 60 6.82 2.10 -10.92
C THR A 60 6.68 3.57 -11.28
N ILE A 61 6.23 3.83 -12.52
CA ILE A 61 5.97 5.17 -13.01
C ILE A 61 4.46 5.28 -13.25
N VAL A 62 3.84 6.24 -12.57
CA VAL A 62 2.44 6.61 -12.76
C VAL A 62 2.39 8.00 -13.37
N THR A 63 1.70 8.14 -14.50
CA THR A 63 1.60 9.39 -15.25
C THR A 63 0.18 9.92 -15.19
N ASP A 64 0.05 11.20 -14.87
CA ASP A 64 -1.18 11.96 -15.05
C ASP A 64 -1.08 12.78 -16.34
N PRO A 65 -1.82 12.41 -17.41
CA PRO A 65 -1.70 13.07 -18.70
C PRO A 65 -2.32 14.48 -18.71
N ASP A 66 -3.28 14.76 -17.82
CA ASP A 66 -4.01 16.03 -17.80
C ASP A 66 -3.15 17.15 -17.19
N LEU A 67 -2.45 16.84 -16.10
CA LEU A 67 -1.55 17.77 -15.41
C LEU A 67 -0.09 17.67 -15.87
N GLN A 68 0.24 16.71 -16.76
CA GLN A 68 1.59 16.47 -17.27
C GLN A 68 2.62 16.24 -16.15
N ILE A 69 2.21 15.48 -15.14
CA ILE A 69 3.03 15.12 -13.99
C ILE A 69 3.19 13.60 -13.90
N ASN A 70 4.34 13.18 -13.39
CA ASN A 70 4.74 11.79 -13.28
C ASN A 70 5.18 11.54 -11.84
N CYS A 71 4.75 10.42 -11.26
CA CYS A 71 5.23 9.90 -9.98
C CYS A 71 6.03 8.63 -10.24
N ALA A 72 7.32 8.66 -9.90
CA ALA A 72 8.18 7.49 -9.84
C ALA A 72 8.36 7.02 -8.40
N LEU A 73 8.06 5.76 -8.18
CA LEU A 73 8.19 5.07 -6.90
C LEU A 73 9.31 4.06 -6.99
N PHE A 74 10.33 4.17 -6.13
CA PHE A 74 11.44 3.23 -6.03
C PHE A 74 11.23 2.33 -4.83
N TYR A 75 11.24 1.02 -5.02
CA TYR A 75 10.96 0.04 -3.97
C TYR A 75 11.71 -1.27 -4.23
N ASP A 76 11.75 -2.17 -3.24
CA ASP A 76 12.40 -3.47 -3.40
C ASP A 76 11.70 -4.30 -4.46
N LYS A 77 12.48 -4.99 -5.29
CA LYS A 77 11.95 -5.89 -6.33
C LYS A 77 10.93 -6.91 -5.79
N GLU A 78 11.12 -7.38 -4.55
CA GLU A 78 10.27 -8.36 -3.90
C GLU A 78 8.85 -7.85 -3.57
N ASP A 79 8.63 -6.53 -3.56
CA ASP A 79 7.31 -5.97 -3.30
C ASP A 79 6.35 -6.20 -4.47
N GLY A 80 6.89 -6.27 -5.70
CA GLY A 80 6.18 -6.54 -6.93
C GLY A 80 5.49 -5.31 -7.56
N PRO A 81 5.14 -5.39 -8.85
CA PRO A 81 4.62 -4.25 -9.62
C PRO A 81 3.26 -3.74 -9.13
N GLU A 82 2.40 -4.63 -8.62
CA GLU A 82 1.07 -4.25 -8.13
C GLU A 82 1.15 -3.35 -6.90
N PHE A 83 2.07 -3.65 -5.98
CA PHE A 83 2.34 -2.82 -4.81
C PHE A 83 2.72 -1.39 -5.24
N GLY A 84 3.70 -1.27 -6.15
CA GLY A 84 4.14 0.03 -6.62
C GLY A 84 3.07 0.81 -7.37
N ASN A 85 2.19 0.09 -8.09
CA ASN A 85 1.10 0.70 -8.84
C ASN A 85 0.04 1.33 -7.93
N ILE A 86 -0.39 0.60 -6.89
CA ILE A 86 -1.39 1.09 -5.92
C ILE A 86 -0.85 2.31 -5.17
N ILE A 87 0.36 2.21 -4.63
CA ILE A 87 0.99 3.28 -3.85
C ILE A 87 1.27 4.50 -4.73
N GLY A 88 1.83 4.28 -5.94
CA GLY A 88 2.13 5.36 -6.88
C GLY A 88 0.89 6.14 -7.30
N HIS A 89 -0.23 5.47 -7.60
CA HIS A 89 -1.49 6.15 -7.93
C HIS A 89 -2.02 6.97 -6.76
N LEU A 90 -2.03 6.41 -5.55
CA LEU A 90 -2.53 7.12 -4.38
C LEU A 90 -1.68 8.33 -4.01
N ILE A 91 -0.36 8.23 -4.15
CA ILE A 91 0.57 9.36 -3.98
C ILE A 91 0.25 10.45 -4.99
N LEU A 92 0.12 10.09 -6.27
CA LEU A 92 -0.14 11.06 -7.31
C LEU A 92 -1.51 11.72 -7.13
N GLU A 93 -2.57 10.96 -6.87
CA GLU A 93 -3.90 11.49 -6.56
C GLU A 93 -3.90 12.43 -5.35
N SER A 94 -3.20 12.06 -4.29
CA SER A 94 -3.13 12.90 -3.09
C SER A 94 -2.31 14.17 -3.32
N PHE A 95 -1.28 14.10 -4.16
CA PHE A 95 -0.51 15.26 -4.57
C PHE A 95 -1.36 16.23 -5.39
N LYS A 96 -2.13 15.70 -6.36
CA LYS A 96 -3.09 16.48 -7.15
C LYS A 96 -4.13 17.16 -6.26
N ALA A 97 -4.70 16.44 -5.32
CA ALA A 97 -5.72 16.98 -4.42
C ALA A 97 -5.18 18.14 -3.55
N GLU A 98 -3.92 18.06 -3.10
CA GLU A 98 -3.31 19.11 -2.29
C GLU A 98 -2.95 20.35 -3.10
N PHE A 99 -2.43 20.18 -4.32
CA PHE A 99 -1.93 21.27 -5.16
C PHE A 99 -2.80 21.50 -6.40
N HIS A 100 -4.11 21.26 -6.32
CA HIS A 100 -5.03 21.31 -7.46
C HIS A 100 -5.14 22.70 -8.11
N GLU A 101 -4.86 23.77 -7.36
CA GLU A 101 -4.85 25.16 -7.86
C GLU A 101 -3.50 25.56 -8.46
N ASP A 102 -2.48 24.73 -8.34
CA ASP A 102 -1.12 25.07 -8.77
C ASP A 102 -0.90 24.80 -10.26
N ASN A 103 -0.28 25.78 -10.92
CA ASN A 103 0.25 25.58 -12.25
C ASN A 103 1.68 25.01 -12.17
N PHE A 104 1.78 23.69 -12.38
CA PHE A 104 3.04 22.91 -12.33
C PHE A 104 4.08 23.31 -13.39
N THR A 105 3.73 24.21 -14.32
CA THR A 105 4.66 24.79 -15.30
C THR A 105 5.68 25.74 -14.68
N SER A 106 5.37 26.36 -13.54
CA SER A 106 6.26 27.27 -12.82
C SER A 106 7.00 26.56 -11.68
N ILE A 107 8.34 26.48 -11.77
CA ILE A 107 9.17 25.74 -10.81
C ILE A 107 9.39 26.61 -9.57
N ILE A 108 8.71 26.30 -8.48
CA ILE A 108 9.01 26.89 -7.17
C ILE A 108 9.66 25.80 -6.31
N GLN A 109 10.98 25.89 -6.14
CA GLN A 109 11.73 24.95 -5.29
C GLN A 109 11.23 25.03 -3.85
N GLY A 110 11.02 23.87 -3.24
CA GLY A 110 10.63 23.77 -1.82
C GLY A 110 9.13 23.95 -1.55
N LYS A 111 8.33 24.42 -2.52
CA LYS A 111 6.88 24.60 -2.37
C LYS A 111 6.16 23.31 -1.96
N TYR A 112 6.60 22.19 -2.52
CA TYR A 112 5.93 20.90 -2.36
C TYR A 112 6.49 20.06 -1.20
N ASN A 113 7.46 20.56 -0.43
CA ASN A 113 8.09 19.79 0.65
C ASN A 113 7.10 19.44 1.79
N SER A 114 6.05 20.25 1.98
CA SER A 114 4.98 19.99 2.95
C SER A 114 4.26 18.66 2.71
N PHE A 115 4.23 18.21 1.46
CA PHE A 115 3.57 16.96 1.04
C PHE A 115 4.10 15.72 1.79
N TYR A 116 5.36 15.77 2.25
CA TYR A 116 5.97 14.68 3.02
C TYR A 116 5.11 14.25 4.21
N SER A 117 4.53 15.22 4.92
CA SER A 117 3.68 14.98 6.10
C SER A 117 2.43 14.14 5.81
N LYS A 118 1.97 14.11 4.55
CA LYS A 118 0.80 13.33 4.13
C LYS A 118 1.13 11.92 3.66
N ILE A 119 2.38 11.64 3.31
CA ILE A 119 2.78 10.32 2.77
C ILE A 119 2.33 9.15 3.68
N PRO A 120 2.49 9.20 5.01
CA PRO A 120 2.01 8.11 5.87
C PRO A 120 0.49 7.91 5.78
N GLU A 121 -0.29 8.98 5.69
CA GLU A 121 -1.73 8.92 5.53
C GLU A 121 -2.11 8.30 4.17
N VAL A 122 -1.42 8.71 3.10
CA VAL A 122 -1.64 8.19 1.74
C VAL A 122 -1.32 6.69 1.67
N VAL A 123 -0.19 6.28 2.25
CA VAL A 123 0.19 4.86 2.35
C VAL A 123 -0.86 4.10 3.18
N ARG A 124 -1.41 4.67 4.26
CA ARG A 124 -2.50 4.02 5.01
C ARG A 124 -3.77 3.86 4.18
N ARG A 125 -4.12 4.84 3.34
CA ARG A 125 -5.27 4.75 2.42
C ARG A 125 -5.13 3.63 1.38
N SER A 126 -3.92 3.13 1.11
CA SER A 126 -3.68 2.02 0.18
C SER A 126 -4.22 0.66 0.63
N VAL A 127 -4.53 0.54 1.91
CA VAL A 127 -5.19 -0.64 2.47
C VAL A 127 -6.59 -0.82 1.88
N HIS A 128 -7.34 0.27 1.69
CA HIS A 128 -8.73 0.22 1.22
C HIS A 128 -8.90 -0.47 -0.15
N PRO A 129 -8.19 -0.08 -1.23
CA PRO A 129 -8.34 -0.72 -2.54
C PRO A 129 -7.97 -2.20 -2.55
N ILE A 130 -7.02 -2.63 -1.70
CA ILE A 130 -6.64 -4.05 -1.57
C ILE A 130 -7.81 -4.85 -0.98
N LEU A 131 -8.42 -4.35 0.09
CA LEU A 131 -9.56 -5.00 0.74
C LEU A 131 -10.80 -4.99 -0.15
N THR A 132 -11.09 -3.89 -0.85
CA THR A 132 -12.18 -3.81 -1.83
C THR A 132 -11.98 -4.79 -2.99
N LYS A 133 -10.74 -4.95 -3.48
CA LYS A 133 -10.42 -5.93 -4.53
C LYS A 133 -10.65 -7.36 -4.04
N LEU A 134 -10.26 -7.65 -2.80
CA LEU A 134 -10.46 -8.96 -2.18
C LEU A 134 -11.96 -9.27 -2.07
N GLU A 135 -12.73 -8.36 -1.47
CA GLU A 135 -14.17 -8.54 -1.25
C GLU A 135 -15.00 -8.72 -2.54
N ARG A 136 -14.59 -8.09 -3.65
CA ARG A 136 -15.25 -8.26 -4.96
C ARG A 136 -15.13 -9.68 -5.52
N ARG A 137 -14.27 -10.53 -4.96
CA ARG A 137 -14.12 -11.91 -5.43
C ARG A 137 -15.32 -12.76 -5.03
N ARG A 138 -15.81 -13.55 -5.99
CA ARG A 138 -16.90 -14.49 -5.77
C ARG A 138 -16.51 -15.51 -4.70
N GLY A 139 -17.36 -15.65 -3.68
CA GLY A 139 -17.11 -16.54 -2.54
C GLY A 139 -16.71 -15.80 -1.25
N ILE A 140 -16.35 -14.52 -1.31
CA ILE A 140 -16.09 -13.72 -0.10
C ILE A 140 -17.38 -13.06 0.37
N GLU A 141 -17.79 -13.41 1.59
CA GLU A 141 -18.98 -12.87 2.23
C GLU A 141 -18.70 -11.58 2.98
N THR A 142 -17.57 -11.47 3.69
CA THR A 142 -17.22 -10.28 4.46
C THR A 142 -15.70 -10.18 4.59
N VAL A 143 -15.17 -8.96 4.52
CA VAL A 143 -13.78 -8.63 4.86
C VAL A 143 -13.80 -7.54 5.92
N LEU A 144 -13.15 -7.80 7.06
CA LEU A 144 -12.98 -6.83 8.14
C LEU A 144 -11.51 -6.66 8.44
N LEU A 145 -11.08 -5.42 8.64
CA LEU A 145 -9.76 -5.10 9.14
C LEU A 145 -9.88 -4.41 10.49
N ILE A 146 -9.22 -4.95 11.50
CA ILE A 146 -9.28 -4.44 12.87
C ILE A 146 -7.90 -3.90 13.25
N GLU A 147 -7.83 -2.61 13.59
CA GLU A 147 -6.63 -1.94 14.09
C GLU A 147 -6.86 -1.50 15.54
N LYS A 148 -5.98 -1.91 16.47
CA LYS A 148 -5.98 -1.43 17.87
C LYS A 148 -7.37 -1.35 18.53
N THR A 149 -8.23 -2.35 18.26
CA THR A 149 -9.65 -2.48 18.72
C THR A 149 -10.73 -1.72 17.95
N THR A 150 -10.36 -0.95 16.92
CA THR A 150 -11.31 -0.30 15.99
C THR A 150 -11.36 -1.03 14.65
N ILE A 151 -12.54 -1.11 14.04
CA ILE A 151 -12.66 -1.62 12.67
C ILE A 151 -12.24 -0.51 11.71
N ALA A 152 -11.07 -0.68 11.10
CA ALA A 152 -10.51 0.24 10.12
C ALA A 152 -11.15 0.09 8.73
N PHE A 153 -11.73 -1.07 8.43
CA PHE A 153 -12.44 -1.32 7.18
C PHE A 153 -13.63 -2.25 7.40
N ASP A 154 -14.81 -1.78 6.97
CA ASP A 154 -16.03 -2.56 6.84
C ASP A 154 -16.83 -1.99 5.66
N ASN A 155 -16.94 -2.75 4.57
CA ASN A 155 -17.63 -2.31 3.36
C ASN A 155 -19.09 -2.78 3.32
N LYS A 156 -19.44 -3.80 4.12
CA LYS A 156 -20.82 -4.27 4.22
C LYS A 156 -21.41 -3.63 5.46
N SER A 157 -22.17 -2.56 5.21
CA SER A 157 -23.06 -1.85 6.15
C SER A 157 -24.17 -2.74 6.77
N LYS A 158 -23.95 -4.05 6.93
CA LYS A 158 -24.69 -4.88 7.87
C LYS A 158 -24.34 -4.34 9.26
N LYS A 159 -25.35 -4.10 10.09
CA LYS A 159 -25.19 -3.76 11.52
C LYS A 159 -24.55 -4.94 12.27
N ILE A 160 -23.27 -5.19 12.02
CA ILE A 160 -22.47 -6.12 12.78
C ILE A 160 -22.07 -5.37 14.05
N ASP A 161 -22.22 -6.01 15.21
CA ASP A 161 -21.70 -5.47 16.47
C ASP A 161 -20.17 -5.43 16.40
N GLN A 162 -19.65 -4.30 15.93
CA GLN A 162 -18.24 -4.09 15.65
C GLN A 162 -17.39 -4.22 16.93
N LEU A 163 -17.93 -3.76 18.06
CA LEU A 163 -17.26 -3.84 19.35
C LEU A 163 -17.21 -5.28 19.85
N GLY A 164 -18.34 -6.00 19.76
CA GLY A 164 -18.40 -7.42 20.10
C GLY A 164 -17.45 -8.28 19.25
N VAL A 165 -17.39 -8.04 17.94
CA VAL A 165 -16.45 -8.76 17.06
C VAL A 165 -14.99 -8.43 17.42
N ALA A 166 -14.63 -7.16 17.58
CA ALA A 166 -13.27 -6.77 17.93
C ALA A 166 -12.83 -7.33 19.28
N ALA A 167 -13.70 -7.32 20.29
CA ALA A 167 -13.41 -7.88 21.61
C ALA A 167 -13.17 -9.40 21.55
N ASN A 168 -14.03 -10.14 20.84
CA ASN A 168 -13.88 -11.59 20.69
C ASN A 168 -12.63 -11.98 19.91
N ILE A 169 -12.30 -11.25 18.83
CA ILE A 169 -11.07 -11.48 18.06
C ILE A 169 -9.83 -11.18 18.92
N SER A 170 -9.88 -10.12 19.74
CA SER A 170 -8.78 -9.79 20.65
C SER A 170 -8.59 -10.88 21.73
N ALA A 171 -9.69 -11.40 22.29
CA ALA A 171 -9.63 -12.50 23.25
C ALA A 171 -9.07 -13.79 22.63
N LEU A 172 -9.40 -14.08 21.37
CA LEU A 172 -8.84 -15.19 20.60
C LEU A 172 -7.33 -15.00 20.33
N ASP A 173 -6.89 -13.79 19.99
CA ASP A 173 -5.46 -13.50 19.76
C ASP A 173 -4.66 -13.69 21.05
N ILE A 174 -5.17 -13.22 22.21
CA ILE A 174 -4.52 -13.41 23.52
C ILE A 174 -4.44 -14.91 23.85
N SER A 175 -5.58 -15.61 23.82
CA SER A 175 -5.63 -17.03 24.19
C SER A 175 -4.78 -17.90 23.25
N GLY A 176 -4.80 -17.62 21.95
CA GLY A 176 -3.97 -18.32 20.97
C GLY A 176 -2.49 -17.99 21.11
N SER A 177 -2.14 -16.74 21.43
CA SER A 177 -0.75 -16.33 21.68
C SER A 177 -0.19 -17.01 22.93
N ASP A 178 -0.96 -17.16 24.00
CA ASP A 178 -0.53 -17.86 25.21
C ASP A 178 -0.26 -19.35 24.93
N LEU A 179 -1.14 -20.01 24.17
CA LEU A 179 -0.98 -21.41 23.77
C LEU A 179 0.21 -21.63 22.86
N MET A 180 0.44 -20.74 21.89
CA MET A 180 1.59 -20.82 20.99
C MET A 180 2.89 -20.46 21.72
N GLY A 181 2.83 -19.50 22.66
CA GLY A 181 3.94 -19.14 23.54
C GLY A 181 4.43 -20.30 24.38
N TYR A 182 3.52 -21.17 24.86
CA TYR A 182 3.89 -22.42 25.54
C TYR A 182 4.72 -23.37 24.64
N LYS A 183 4.56 -23.27 23.32
CA LYS A 183 5.32 -24.04 22.31
C LYS A 183 6.49 -23.24 21.71
N ALA A 184 6.80 -22.05 22.24
CA ALA A 184 7.79 -21.13 21.69
C ALA A 184 7.53 -20.77 20.21
N ASP A 185 6.25 -20.69 19.82
CA ASP A 185 5.80 -20.34 18.48
C ASP A 185 4.90 -19.09 18.51
N THR A 186 4.56 -18.55 17.34
CA THR A 186 3.77 -17.33 17.17
C THR A 186 2.46 -17.60 16.45
N LEU A 187 1.38 -17.00 16.96
CA LEU A 187 0.07 -17.08 16.31
C LEU A 187 0.05 -16.19 15.05
N ASN A 188 0.08 -16.81 13.88
CA ASN A 188 0.07 -16.09 12.60
C ASN A 188 -1.33 -16.04 11.95
N PHE A 189 -2.10 -17.12 12.07
CA PHE A 189 -3.44 -17.21 11.54
C PHE A 189 -4.30 -18.19 12.34
N VAL A 190 -5.61 -17.99 12.29
CA VAL A 190 -6.64 -18.87 12.83
C VAL A 190 -7.69 -19.09 11.76
N THR A 191 -8.03 -20.35 11.50
CA THR A 191 -9.12 -20.71 10.59
C THR A 191 -10.23 -21.36 11.39
N ILE A 192 -11.44 -20.79 11.32
CA ILE A 192 -12.64 -21.32 11.95
C ILE A 192 -13.53 -21.91 10.85
N ASN A 193 -13.74 -23.23 10.92
CA ASN A 193 -14.56 -23.95 9.96
C ASN A 193 -15.99 -24.09 10.48
N GLY A 194 -16.91 -23.34 9.88
CA GLY A 194 -18.34 -23.49 10.07
C GLY A 194 -18.96 -24.56 9.16
N LYS A 195 -20.28 -24.69 9.25
CA LYS A 195 -21.05 -25.64 8.42
C LYS A 195 -20.97 -25.29 6.93
N ASN A 196 -21.22 -24.02 6.60
CA ASN A 196 -21.23 -23.49 5.23
C ASN A 196 -20.20 -22.37 5.01
N THR A 197 -19.55 -21.89 6.07
CA THR A 197 -18.65 -20.73 6.01
C THR A 197 -17.29 -21.09 6.60
N ILE A 198 -16.25 -20.43 6.11
CA ILE A 198 -14.90 -20.48 6.67
C ILE A 198 -14.49 -19.05 7.01
N ILE A 199 -14.03 -18.85 8.24
CA ILE A 199 -13.51 -17.57 8.71
C ILE A 199 -12.00 -17.70 8.85
N ASN A 200 -11.27 -16.88 8.11
CA ASN A 200 -9.81 -16.78 8.22
C ASN A 200 -9.47 -15.49 8.95
N ILE A 201 -8.80 -15.63 10.08
CA ILE A 201 -8.28 -14.54 10.90
C ILE A 201 -6.77 -14.55 10.72
N SER A 202 -6.18 -13.49 10.19
CA SER A 202 -4.75 -13.40 9.93
C SER A 202 -4.16 -12.20 10.63
N LYS A 203 -3.06 -12.43 11.36
CA LYS A 203 -2.33 -11.38 12.07
C LYS A 203 -1.42 -10.62 11.10
N ILE A 204 -1.52 -9.30 11.12
CA ILE A 204 -0.78 -8.38 10.24
C ILE A 204 -0.19 -7.27 11.12
N ASP A 205 0.97 -7.53 11.72
CA ASP A 205 1.64 -6.61 12.65
C ASP A 205 0.68 -6.04 13.71
N ASN A 206 0.29 -4.77 13.59
CA ASN A 206 -0.60 -4.05 14.51
C ASN A 206 -2.11 -4.15 14.14
N ALA A 207 -2.44 -5.00 13.17
CA ALA A 207 -3.79 -5.18 12.64
C ALA A 207 -4.16 -6.67 12.52
N VAL A 208 -5.46 -6.95 12.48
CA VAL A 208 -6.01 -8.29 12.26
C VAL A 208 -6.97 -8.23 11.09
N LEU A 209 -6.71 -9.04 10.07
CA LEU A 209 -7.59 -9.22 8.92
C LEU A 209 -8.51 -10.42 9.17
N VAL A 210 -9.81 -10.21 9.05
CA VAL A 210 -10.83 -11.26 9.13
C VAL A 210 -11.52 -11.38 7.78
N VAL A 211 -11.47 -12.57 7.18
CA VAL A 211 -12.11 -12.88 5.89
C VAL A 211 -13.10 -14.02 6.09
N CYS A 212 -14.38 -13.74 5.87
CA CYS A 212 -15.44 -14.75 5.86
C CYS A 212 -15.70 -15.17 4.41
N SER A 213 -15.60 -16.47 4.13
CA SER A 213 -15.83 -17.05 2.80
C SER A 213 -16.85 -18.18 2.85
N ASP A 214 -17.64 -18.33 1.78
CA ASP A 214 -18.54 -19.47 1.60
C ASP A 214 -17.72 -20.71 1.20
N LYS A 215 -17.92 -21.80 1.94
CA LYS A 215 -17.22 -23.08 1.76
C LYS A 215 -17.44 -23.68 0.37
N ALA A 216 -18.58 -23.41 -0.27
CA ALA A 216 -18.88 -23.88 -1.63
C ALA A 216 -17.98 -23.24 -2.70
N TYR A 217 -17.38 -22.08 -2.40
CA TYR A 217 -16.58 -21.29 -3.33
C TYR A 217 -15.08 -21.27 -2.98
N ILE A 218 -14.65 -22.08 -2.02
CA ILE A 218 -13.24 -22.17 -1.65
C ILE A 218 -12.49 -22.93 -2.73
N SER A 219 -11.91 -22.16 -3.64
CA SER A 219 -10.97 -22.62 -4.65
C SER A 219 -9.54 -22.26 -4.24
N ARG A 220 -8.57 -22.97 -4.82
CA ARG A 220 -7.14 -22.64 -4.67
C ARG A 220 -6.84 -21.19 -5.08
N GLU A 221 -7.60 -20.64 -6.03
CA GLU A 221 -7.47 -19.25 -6.47
C GLU A 221 -7.94 -18.25 -5.41
N LEU A 222 -8.98 -18.57 -4.66
CA LEU A 222 -9.48 -17.73 -3.58
C LEU A 222 -8.47 -17.68 -2.42
N THR A 223 -7.94 -18.83 -2.02
CA THR A 223 -6.91 -18.93 -0.99
C THR A 223 -5.66 -18.13 -1.39
N LYS A 224 -5.21 -18.28 -2.64
CA LYS A 224 -4.07 -17.52 -3.17
C LYS A 224 -4.32 -16.01 -3.13
N ALA A 225 -5.54 -15.57 -3.47
CA ALA A 225 -5.88 -14.15 -3.42
C ALA A 225 -5.88 -13.58 -2.00
N ILE A 226 -6.31 -14.36 -1.01
CA ILE A 226 -6.25 -13.97 0.40
C ILE A 226 -4.79 -13.86 0.86
N GLU A 227 -3.95 -14.84 0.50
CA GLU A 227 -2.51 -14.80 0.81
C GLU A 227 -1.79 -13.62 0.14
N GLU A 228 -2.09 -13.33 -1.13
CA GLU A 228 -1.56 -12.17 -1.86
C GLU A 228 -1.98 -10.86 -1.16
N ALA A 229 -3.25 -10.74 -0.74
CA ALA A 229 -3.73 -9.57 -0.01
C ALA A 229 -3.05 -9.41 1.36
N ILE A 230 -2.90 -10.49 2.13
CA ILE A 230 -2.18 -10.48 3.41
C ILE A 230 -0.73 -10.06 3.20
N GLY A 231 -0.06 -10.60 2.17
CA GLY A 231 1.31 -10.23 1.82
C GLY A 231 1.46 -8.75 1.49
N MET A 232 0.54 -8.19 0.70
CA MET A 232 0.53 -6.75 0.39
C MET A 232 0.27 -5.88 1.63
N LEU A 233 -0.66 -6.28 2.49
CA LEU A 233 -0.97 -5.56 3.72
C LEU A 233 0.23 -5.55 4.67
N LYS A 234 0.90 -6.70 4.88
CA LYS A 234 2.13 -6.78 5.68
C LYS A 234 3.21 -5.81 5.17
N LYS A 235 3.39 -5.73 3.84
CA LYS A 235 4.33 -4.77 3.22
C LYS A 235 3.94 -3.31 3.53
N ILE A 236 2.66 -2.97 3.45
CA ILE A 236 2.15 -1.63 3.76
C ILE A 236 2.36 -1.28 5.24
N TYR A 237 1.99 -2.17 6.16
CA TYR A 237 2.17 -1.92 7.60
C TYR A 237 3.64 -1.81 8.01
N SER A 238 4.52 -2.62 7.40
CA SER A 238 5.97 -2.49 7.59
C SER A 238 6.48 -1.11 7.12
N ILE A 239 5.97 -0.59 6.01
CA ILE A 239 6.32 0.76 5.55
C ILE A 239 5.76 1.81 6.50
N LEU A 240 4.52 1.69 6.95
CA LEU A 240 3.94 2.62 7.93
C LEU A 240 4.74 2.67 9.23
N SER A 241 5.17 1.52 9.77
CA SER A 241 6.02 1.50 10.97
C SER A 241 7.36 2.19 10.75
N ASN A 242 7.95 2.05 9.55
CA ASN A 242 9.20 2.71 9.20
C ASN A 242 9.01 4.22 9.01
N LEU A 243 7.91 4.65 8.37
CA LEU A 243 7.56 6.06 8.20
C LEU A 243 7.32 6.76 9.54
N ASP A 244 6.55 6.13 10.45
CA ASP A 244 6.27 6.68 11.79
C ASP A 244 7.54 6.78 12.65
N SER A 245 8.50 5.86 12.48
CA SER A 245 9.79 5.89 13.18
C SER A 245 10.76 6.94 12.63
N SER A 246 10.75 7.17 11.30
CA SER A 246 11.56 8.22 10.64
C SER A 246 11.07 9.65 10.92
N GLY A 247 9.83 9.82 11.40
CA GLY A 247 9.32 11.09 11.91
C GLY A 247 9.85 11.51 13.29
N LYS A 248 10.53 10.60 14.01
CA LYS A 248 11.09 10.87 15.36
C LYS A 248 12.57 11.27 15.36
N THR A 249 13.23 11.32 14.21
CA THR A 249 14.69 11.54 14.10
C THR A 249 15.10 12.94 13.64
N ILE A 250 14.25 13.96 13.80
CA ILE A 250 14.68 15.36 13.69
C ILE A 250 14.25 16.11 14.95
N LYS A 251 15.04 15.93 16.01
CA LYS A 251 15.24 16.93 17.05
C LYS A 251 16.73 16.94 17.33
N ASP A 252 17.43 17.83 16.63
CA ASP A 252 18.55 18.55 17.23
C ASP A 252 17.96 19.54 18.26
#